data_AF-A0A3N5GX76-F1
#
_entry.id   AF-A0A3N5GX76-F1
#
_cell.length_a   1.000
_cell.length_b   1.000
_cell.length_c   1.000
_cell.angle_alpha   90.00
_cell.angle_beta   90.00
_cell.angle_gamma   90.00
#
_symmetry.space_group_name_H-M   'P 1'
#
loop_
_entity.id
_entity.type
_entity.pdbx_description
1 polymer ?
#
loop_
_entity_poly.entity_id
_entity_poly.type
_entity_poly.pdbx_seq_one_letter_code
_entity_poly.pdbx_strand_id
1 'polypeptide(L)'
;MRTAVKPMSVAVRGVMCIIHAVRNWQALSPTSPREASMAKSAVEKLRTPQQAKIVQPLPPRVAHWGPPGASMVIPAPAEVDALVARIPKGMLATLATLRQSLAAQHGATIACPVTTGIFMGLVARAAEEREMMGARRVTPWWRVLKTDGQLNPRMPGGLAEHRRRLEAEGFAIVKAGRSGLMVESFEQRLARL
;
A
#
# COMPACT_ATOMS: atom_id res chain seq x y z
N MET A 1 1.42 41.92 25.94
CA MET A 1 1.83 41.84 24.52
C MET A 1 1.44 40.48 23.97
N ARG A 2 0.44 40.42 23.09
CA ARG A 2 -0.03 39.15 22.48
C ARG A 2 0.87 38.83 21.29
N THR A 3 1.61 37.72 21.36
CA THR A 3 2.41 37.20 20.24
C THR A 3 1.46 36.70 19.15
N ALA A 4 1.45 37.40 18.01
CA ALA A 4 0.73 36.99 16.82
C ALA A 4 1.33 35.69 16.28
N VAL A 5 0.53 34.62 16.29
CA VAL A 5 0.87 33.35 15.65
C VAL A 5 0.82 33.57 14.14
N LYS A 6 1.96 33.53 13.46
CA LYS A 6 2.03 33.55 11.99
C LYS A 6 1.20 32.39 11.42
N PRO A 7 0.36 32.62 10.41
CA PRO A 7 -0.40 31.53 9.78
C PRO A 7 0.57 30.55 9.13
N MET A 8 0.43 29.27 9.47
CA MET A 8 1.11 28.16 8.78
C MET A 8 0.78 28.21 7.29
N SER A 9 1.83 28.26 6.46
CA SER A 9 1.77 28.12 5.01
C SER A 9 0.94 26.91 4.60
N VAL A 10 0.19 27.06 3.51
CA VAL A 10 -0.70 26.08 2.87
C VAL A 10 -0.03 24.72 2.66
N ALA A 11 1.31 24.67 2.54
CA ALA A 11 2.09 23.44 2.39
C ALA A 11 2.06 22.52 3.63
N VAL A 12 1.87 23.05 4.84
CA VAL A 12 1.93 22.25 6.09
C VAL A 12 0.59 21.55 6.40
N ARG A 13 -0.51 21.96 5.74
CA ARG A 13 -1.82 21.28 5.86
C ARG A 13 -1.88 19.97 5.05
N GLY A 14 -1.07 19.81 4.00
CA GLY A 14 -1.14 18.66 3.09
C GLY A 14 -0.72 17.32 3.71
N VAL A 15 0.28 17.32 4.58
CA VAL A 15 0.83 16.08 5.19
C VAL A 15 0.01 15.65 6.40
N MET A 16 -0.55 16.61 7.14
CA MET A 16 -1.50 16.33 8.24
C MET A 16 -2.83 15.78 7.74
N CYS A 17 -3.27 16.18 6.55
CA CYS A 17 -4.52 15.72 5.95
C CYS A 17 -4.46 14.24 5.54
N ILE A 18 -3.30 13.74 5.10
CA ILE A 18 -3.15 12.32 4.73
C ILE A 18 -3.13 11.44 5.98
N ILE A 19 -2.38 11.79 7.03
CA ILE A 19 -2.32 10.96 8.25
C ILE A 19 -3.66 10.90 9.00
N HIS A 20 -4.41 12.02 9.07
CA HIS A 20 -5.74 12.04 9.70
C HIS A 20 -6.85 11.48 8.80
N ALA A 21 -6.85 11.73 7.50
CA ALA A 21 -7.81 11.08 6.58
C ALA A 21 -7.60 9.56 6.50
N VAL A 22 -6.37 9.09 6.68
CA VAL A 22 -6.00 7.66 6.69
C VAL A 22 -6.39 6.94 7.98
N ARG A 23 -6.23 7.56 9.15
CA ARG A 23 -6.76 7.03 10.42
C ARG A 23 -8.28 6.92 10.37
N ASN A 24 -8.96 7.87 9.74
CA ASN A 24 -10.40 7.79 9.51
C ASN A 24 -10.79 6.82 8.38
N TRP A 25 -9.96 6.56 7.36
CA TRP A 25 -10.30 5.58 6.32
C TRP A 25 -10.45 4.14 6.87
N GLN A 26 -9.67 3.80 7.89
CA GLN A 26 -9.80 2.51 8.62
C GLN A 26 -11.05 2.44 9.51
N ALA A 27 -11.65 3.58 9.88
CA ALA A 27 -12.90 3.68 10.63
C ALA A 27 -14.15 3.80 9.74
N LEU A 28 -13.98 3.90 8.40
CA LEU A 28 -15.09 3.96 7.43
C LEU A 28 -15.53 2.56 6.98
N SER A 29 -15.62 1.61 7.90
CA SER A 29 -16.56 0.52 7.70
C SER A 29 -17.95 1.14 7.84
N PRO A 30 -18.85 0.98 6.85
CA PRO A 30 -20.18 1.56 6.94
C PRO A 30 -20.83 1.09 8.24
N THR A 31 -21.29 2.03 9.06
CA THR A 31 -21.87 1.74 10.38
C THR A 31 -23.34 1.36 10.27
N SER A 32 -23.91 1.55 9.08
CA SER A 32 -25.27 1.16 8.74
C SER A 32 -25.36 0.53 7.34
N PRO A 33 -26.40 -0.27 7.06
CA PRO A 33 -26.66 -0.82 5.72
C PRO A 33 -26.84 0.26 4.63
N ARG A 34 -27.37 1.44 5.00
CA ARG A 34 -27.56 2.56 4.06
C ARG A 34 -26.24 3.22 3.69
N GLU A 35 -25.33 3.39 4.64
CA GLU A 35 -23.98 3.86 4.34
C GLU A 35 -23.21 2.84 3.50
N ALA A 36 -23.42 1.54 3.75
CA ALA A 36 -22.80 0.47 2.98
C ALA A 36 -23.25 0.49 1.52
N SER A 37 -24.54 0.75 1.25
CA SER A 37 -25.05 0.85 -0.12
C SER A 37 -24.60 2.12 -0.87
N MET A 38 -24.12 3.14 -0.15
CA MET A 38 -23.63 4.40 -0.75
C MET A 38 -22.10 4.49 -0.81
N ALA A 39 -21.39 3.61 -0.11
CA ALA A 39 -19.94 3.61 -0.08
C ALA A 39 -19.39 3.09 -1.42
N LYS A 40 -18.48 3.88 -2.03
CA LYS A 40 -17.79 3.45 -3.25
C LYS A 40 -17.08 2.10 -3.05
N SER A 41 -17.19 1.22 -4.04
CA SER A 41 -16.47 -0.05 -4.07
C SER A 41 -14.94 0.18 -4.10
N ALA A 42 -14.15 -0.84 -3.75
CA ALA A 42 -12.69 -0.75 -3.88
C ALA A 42 -12.28 -0.53 -5.35
N VAL A 43 -12.97 -1.17 -6.30
CA VAL A 43 -12.76 -0.94 -7.74
C VAL A 43 -13.05 0.51 -8.14
N GLU A 44 -14.14 1.11 -7.66
CA GLU A 44 -14.46 2.53 -7.94
C GLU A 44 -13.46 3.49 -7.32
N LYS A 45 -13.04 3.24 -6.08
CA LYS A 45 -11.99 4.01 -5.40
C LYS A 45 -10.67 3.93 -6.17
N LEU A 46 -10.32 2.76 -6.68
CA LEU A 46 -9.11 2.55 -7.47
C LEU A 46 -9.16 3.21 -8.86
N ARG A 47 -10.35 3.26 -9.48
CA ARG A 47 -10.59 3.95 -10.77
C ARG A 47 -10.69 5.46 -10.64
N THR A 48 -10.91 5.99 -9.44
CA THR A 48 -11.00 7.43 -9.22
C THR A 48 -9.64 8.07 -9.57
N PRO A 49 -9.58 8.98 -10.56
CA PRO A 49 -8.31 9.57 -10.98
C PRO A 49 -7.62 10.29 -9.82
N GLN A 50 -6.38 9.89 -9.57
CA GLN A 50 -5.51 10.52 -8.59
C GLN A 50 -4.10 10.56 -9.18
N GLN A 51 -3.42 11.68 -8.97
CA GLN A 51 -2.03 11.85 -9.39
C GLN A 51 -1.10 11.68 -8.19
N ALA A 52 0.11 11.18 -8.45
CA ALA A 52 1.18 11.16 -7.47
C ALA A 52 1.56 12.59 -7.05
N LYS A 53 2.08 12.73 -5.83
CA LYS A 53 2.55 14.02 -5.31
C LYS A 53 3.95 13.87 -4.75
N ILE A 54 4.84 14.79 -5.09
CA ILE A 54 6.19 14.85 -4.52
C ILE A 54 6.21 15.87 -3.38
N VAL A 55 6.79 15.49 -2.25
CA VAL A 55 7.03 16.35 -1.09
C VAL A 55 8.53 16.51 -0.92
N GLN A 56 9.04 17.75 -0.98
CA GLN A 56 10.44 18.05 -0.78
C GLN A 56 10.62 19.46 -0.15
N PRO A 57 11.44 19.62 0.90
CA PRO A 57 12.07 18.54 1.67
C PRO A 57 11.03 17.75 2.50
N LEU A 58 11.45 16.65 3.12
CA LEU A 58 10.60 15.93 4.07
C LEU A 58 10.15 16.84 5.23
N PRO A 59 8.85 16.85 5.59
CA PRO A 59 8.35 17.57 6.75
C PRO A 59 8.97 17.05 8.06
N PRO A 60 9.09 17.88 9.11
CA PRO A 60 9.78 17.52 10.36
C PRO A 60 9.32 16.19 10.98
N ARG A 61 8.01 15.89 10.95
CA ARG A 61 7.43 14.67 11.55
C ARG A 61 7.89 13.37 10.86
N VAL A 62 8.30 13.44 9.60
CA VAL A 62 8.71 12.29 8.80
C VAL A 62 10.14 12.44 8.28
N ALA A 63 10.89 13.44 8.77
CA ALA A 63 12.26 13.71 8.35
C ALA A 63 13.18 12.50 8.60
N HIS A 64 12.91 11.70 9.64
CA HIS A 64 13.65 10.48 9.96
C HIS A 64 13.50 9.33 8.94
N TRP A 65 12.65 9.46 7.92
CA TRP A 65 12.48 8.46 6.86
C TRP A 65 13.51 8.56 5.74
N GLY A 66 14.31 9.63 5.71
CA GLY A 66 15.34 9.84 4.70
C GLY A 66 16.46 10.78 5.18
N PRO A 67 17.51 10.96 4.38
CA PRO A 67 18.56 11.92 4.69
C PRO A 67 18.05 13.38 4.67
N PRO A 68 18.80 14.33 5.24
CA PRO A 68 18.48 15.76 5.12
C PRO A 68 18.28 16.17 3.66
N GLY A 69 17.20 16.91 3.38
CA GLY A 69 16.86 17.35 2.01
C GLY A 69 16.15 16.31 1.14
N ALA A 70 15.88 15.10 1.66
CA ALA A 70 15.19 14.04 0.92
C ALA A 70 13.82 14.48 0.39
N SER A 71 13.44 13.90 -0.75
CA SER A 71 12.10 13.99 -1.33
C SER A 71 11.31 12.71 -1.13
N MET A 72 9.98 12.82 -1.06
CA MET A 72 9.08 11.68 -0.93
C MET A 72 7.95 11.75 -1.95
N VAL A 73 7.77 10.68 -2.72
CA VAL A 73 6.56 10.48 -3.52
C VAL A 73 5.44 9.88 -2.67
N ILE A 74 4.27 10.48 -2.75
CA ILE A 74 2.99 9.92 -2.32
C ILE A 74 2.35 9.35 -3.58
N PRO A 75 2.37 8.02 -3.78
CA PRO A 75 1.96 7.41 -5.04
C PRO A 75 0.46 7.58 -5.25
N ALA A 76 -0.02 7.40 -6.48
CA ALA A 76 -1.43 7.17 -6.76
C ALA A 76 -1.82 5.70 -6.56
N PRO A 77 -3.07 5.38 -6.20
CA PRO A 77 -3.54 3.99 -6.10
C PRO A 77 -3.32 3.17 -7.37
N ALA A 78 -3.57 3.77 -8.53
CA ALA A 78 -3.42 3.12 -9.83
C ALA A 78 -1.97 2.74 -10.15
N GLU A 79 -0.98 3.50 -9.66
CA GLU A 79 0.44 3.15 -9.83
C GLU A 79 0.81 1.92 -9.02
N VAL A 80 0.27 1.81 -7.79
CA VAL A 80 0.44 0.60 -6.98
C VAL A 80 -0.23 -0.60 -7.65
N ASP A 81 -1.45 -0.45 -8.18
CA ASP A 81 -2.15 -1.53 -8.93
C ASP A 81 -1.32 -1.99 -10.13
N ALA A 82 -0.88 -1.04 -10.96
CA ALA A 82 -0.11 -1.32 -12.16
C ALA A 82 1.23 -2.00 -11.85
N LEU A 83 1.92 -1.57 -10.79
CA LEU A 83 3.18 -2.15 -10.39
C LEU A 83 3.01 -3.59 -9.87
N VAL A 84 1.97 -3.84 -9.07
CA VAL A 84 1.67 -5.19 -8.56
C VAL A 84 1.21 -6.10 -9.69
N ALA A 85 0.44 -5.59 -10.65
CA ALA A 85 -0.02 -6.36 -11.82
C ALA A 85 1.13 -6.89 -12.67
N ARG A 86 2.32 -6.25 -12.62
CA ARG A 86 3.52 -6.68 -13.34
C ARG A 86 4.30 -7.80 -12.66
N ILE A 87 3.99 -8.15 -11.40
CA ILE A 87 4.71 -9.22 -10.69
C ILE A 87 4.35 -10.57 -11.35
N PRO A 88 5.31 -11.29 -11.96
CA PRO A 88 5.02 -12.53 -12.66
C PRO A 88 4.71 -13.67 -11.69
N LYS A 89 4.05 -14.72 -12.18
CA LYS A 89 3.77 -15.94 -11.41
C LYS A 89 5.08 -16.54 -10.90
N GLY A 90 5.10 -16.97 -9.64
CA GLY A 90 6.30 -17.54 -9.03
C GLY A 90 7.37 -16.50 -8.66
N MET A 91 7.09 -15.21 -8.77
CA MET A 91 7.92 -14.15 -8.20
C MET A 91 7.13 -13.37 -7.15
N LEU A 92 7.87 -12.67 -6.29
CA LEU A 92 7.34 -11.93 -5.16
C LEU A 92 7.77 -10.47 -5.24
N ALA A 93 7.08 -9.63 -4.50
CA ALA A 93 7.56 -8.31 -4.14
C ALA A 93 7.38 -8.14 -2.62
N THR A 94 8.13 -7.22 -2.03
CA THR A 94 7.83 -6.69 -0.71
C THR A 94 7.35 -5.24 -0.80
N LEU A 95 6.69 -4.76 0.26
CA LEU A 95 6.44 -3.34 0.43
C LEU A 95 7.70 -2.47 0.32
N ALA A 96 8.91 -3.00 0.59
CA ALA A 96 10.14 -2.27 0.35
C ALA A 96 10.48 -2.17 -1.14
N THR A 97 10.42 -3.29 -1.88
CA THR A 97 10.68 -3.28 -3.33
C THR A 97 9.68 -2.42 -4.11
N LEU A 98 8.39 -2.42 -3.72
CA LEU A 98 7.38 -1.53 -4.31
C LEU A 98 7.75 -0.06 -4.08
N ARG A 99 8.14 0.30 -2.85
CA ARG A 99 8.53 1.68 -2.53
C ARG A 99 9.78 2.12 -3.26
N GLN A 100 10.76 1.24 -3.44
CA GLN A 100 11.97 1.53 -4.21
C GLN A 100 11.62 1.81 -5.68
N SER A 101 10.80 0.97 -6.32
CA SER A 101 10.38 1.16 -7.70
C SER A 101 9.53 2.44 -7.87
N LEU A 102 8.58 2.69 -6.97
CA LEU A 102 7.79 3.94 -6.97
C LEU A 102 8.66 5.19 -6.80
N ALA A 103 9.65 5.16 -5.90
CA ALA A 103 10.58 6.28 -5.73
C ALA A 103 11.40 6.52 -7.00
N ALA A 104 11.93 5.45 -7.60
CA ALA A 104 12.71 5.51 -8.83
C ALA A 104 11.89 6.06 -10.02
N GLN A 105 10.64 5.61 -10.18
CA GLN A 105 9.72 6.09 -11.23
C GLN A 105 9.47 7.61 -11.18
N HIS A 106 9.54 8.19 -9.99
CA HIS A 106 9.27 9.63 -9.76
C HIS A 106 10.53 10.46 -9.52
N GLY A 107 11.73 9.86 -9.57
CA GLY A 107 12.98 10.55 -9.20
C GLY A 107 13.00 11.06 -7.76
N ALA A 108 12.23 10.43 -6.86
CA ALA A 108 12.16 10.80 -5.45
C ALA A 108 13.15 9.99 -4.61
N THR A 109 13.58 10.51 -3.45
CA THR A 109 14.47 9.78 -2.54
C THR A 109 13.77 8.55 -1.94
N ILE A 110 12.50 8.69 -1.55
CA ILE A 110 11.69 7.61 -0.98
C ILE A 110 10.26 7.65 -1.52
N ALA A 111 9.52 6.55 -1.35
CA ALA A 111 8.07 6.53 -1.47
C ALA A 111 7.42 6.42 -0.08
N CYS A 112 6.27 7.06 0.10
CA CYS A 112 5.56 7.12 1.38
C CYS A 112 5.18 5.72 1.88
N PRO A 113 5.75 5.24 3.00
CA PRO A 113 5.51 3.87 3.47
C PRO A 113 4.06 3.64 3.91
N VAL A 114 3.44 4.66 4.51
CA VAL A 114 2.07 4.61 4.97
C VAL A 114 1.10 4.52 3.80
N THR A 115 1.19 5.45 2.85
CA THR A 115 0.30 5.50 1.68
C THR A 115 0.45 4.26 0.80
N THR A 116 1.68 3.77 0.60
CA THR A 116 1.91 2.55 -0.19
C THR A 116 1.21 1.34 0.43
N GLY A 117 1.31 1.15 1.75
CA GLY A 117 0.64 0.05 2.44
C GLY A 117 -0.90 0.14 2.39
N ILE A 118 -1.44 1.35 2.44
CA ILE A 118 -2.89 1.60 2.35
C ILE A 118 -3.41 1.28 0.96
N PHE A 119 -2.73 1.78 -0.07
CA PHE A 119 -3.12 1.53 -1.46
C PHE A 119 -2.87 0.08 -1.86
N MET A 120 -1.89 -0.60 -1.28
CA MET A 120 -1.76 -2.05 -1.41
C MET A 120 -3.01 -2.78 -0.89
N GLY A 121 -3.56 -2.36 0.27
CA GLY A 121 -4.82 -2.92 0.78
C GLY A 121 -6.03 -2.60 -0.10
N LEU A 122 -6.09 -1.41 -0.69
CA LEU A 122 -7.12 -1.03 -1.67
C LEU A 122 -7.03 -1.91 -2.94
N VAL A 123 -5.82 -2.10 -3.47
CA VAL A 123 -5.53 -2.96 -4.63
C VAL A 123 -5.98 -4.40 -4.36
N ALA A 124 -5.65 -4.94 -3.19
CA ALA A 124 -6.05 -6.30 -2.82
C ALA A 124 -7.58 -6.46 -2.77
N ARG A 125 -8.29 -5.51 -2.14
CA ARG A 125 -9.77 -5.53 -2.09
C ARG A 125 -10.40 -5.37 -3.48
N ALA A 126 -9.84 -4.48 -4.31
CA ALA A 126 -10.30 -4.30 -5.68
C ALA A 126 -10.09 -5.55 -6.54
N ALA A 127 -9.02 -6.31 -6.29
CA ALA A 127 -8.78 -7.58 -6.94
C ALA A 127 -9.83 -8.64 -6.54
N GLU A 128 -10.15 -8.78 -5.25
CA GLU A 128 -11.20 -9.71 -4.81
C GLU A 128 -12.59 -9.32 -5.37
N GLU A 129 -12.94 -8.03 -5.35
CA GLU A 129 -14.19 -7.55 -5.95
C GLU A 129 -14.25 -7.90 -7.44
N ARG A 130 -13.16 -7.73 -8.19
CA ARG A 130 -13.08 -8.14 -9.60
C ARG A 130 -13.26 -9.65 -9.77
N GLU A 131 -12.66 -10.48 -8.92
CA GLU A 131 -12.86 -11.94 -8.95
C GLU A 131 -14.32 -12.31 -8.67
N MET A 132 -14.97 -11.69 -7.68
CA MET A 132 -16.39 -11.89 -7.37
C MET A 132 -17.30 -11.47 -8.54
N MET A 133 -16.90 -10.48 -9.33
CA MET A 133 -17.56 -10.06 -10.57
C MET A 133 -17.25 -10.99 -11.77
N GLY A 134 -16.51 -12.09 -11.57
CA GLY A 134 -16.20 -13.07 -12.60
C GLY A 134 -14.95 -12.78 -13.44
N ALA A 135 -14.11 -11.82 -13.02
CA ALA A 135 -12.84 -11.57 -13.72
C ALA A 135 -11.90 -12.78 -13.60
N ARG A 136 -11.48 -13.34 -14.75
CA ARG A 136 -10.57 -14.49 -14.80
C ARG A 136 -9.13 -14.17 -14.40
N ARG A 137 -8.74 -12.89 -14.47
CA ARG A 137 -7.41 -12.39 -14.11
C ARG A 137 -7.58 -11.11 -13.32
N VAL A 138 -6.93 -11.04 -12.16
CA VAL A 138 -6.92 -9.87 -11.29
C VAL A 138 -5.49 -9.55 -10.86
N THR A 139 -5.31 -8.40 -10.21
CA THR A 139 -4.03 -7.98 -9.67
C THR A 139 -3.55 -8.99 -8.61
N PRO A 140 -2.35 -9.59 -8.75
CA PRO A 140 -1.90 -10.71 -7.92
C PRO A 140 -1.38 -10.24 -6.56
N TRP A 141 -2.27 -9.65 -5.76
CA TRP A 141 -1.93 -8.99 -4.50
C TRP A 141 -1.22 -9.92 -3.51
N TRP A 142 -1.49 -11.24 -3.57
CA TRP A 142 -0.88 -12.25 -2.71
C TRP A 142 0.63 -12.38 -2.92
N ARG A 143 1.17 -11.94 -4.06
CA ARG A 143 2.61 -11.93 -4.32
C ARG A 143 3.35 -10.80 -3.59
N VAL A 144 2.63 -9.90 -2.91
CA VAL A 144 3.22 -8.81 -2.13
C VAL A 144 3.27 -9.17 -0.65
N LEU A 145 4.48 -9.23 -0.12
CA LEU A 145 4.78 -9.50 1.28
C LEU A 145 5.06 -8.21 2.07
N LYS A 146 5.10 -8.32 3.39
CA LYS A 146 5.73 -7.30 4.22
C LYS A 146 7.22 -7.18 3.88
N THR A 147 7.86 -6.11 4.35
CA THR A 147 9.27 -5.83 4.10
C THR A 147 10.19 -6.99 4.49
N ASP A 148 9.84 -7.72 5.54
CA ASP A 148 10.60 -8.83 6.10
C ASP A 148 10.20 -10.20 5.52
N GLY A 149 9.40 -10.25 4.45
CA GLY A 149 8.95 -11.51 3.85
C GLY A 149 7.77 -12.18 4.56
N GLN A 150 7.26 -11.58 5.63
CA GLN A 150 6.07 -12.10 6.29
C GLN A 150 4.79 -11.83 5.48
N LEU A 151 3.82 -12.74 5.60
CA LEU A 151 2.47 -12.55 5.11
C LEU A 151 1.76 -11.43 5.88
N ASN A 152 0.77 -10.82 5.25
CA ASN A 152 0.04 -9.70 5.83
C ASN A 152 -1.37 -10.12 6.26
N PRO A 153 -1.66 -10.21 7.58
CA PRO A 153 -2.97 -10.65 8.08
C PRO A 153 -4.11 -9.68 7.73
N ARG A 154 -3.80 -8.46 7.28
CA ARG A 154 -4.79 -7.45 6.89
C ARG A 154 -5.25 -7.56 5.44
N MET A 155 -4.66 -8.48 4.67
CA MET A 155 -5.11 -8.73 3.31
C MET A 155 -6.46 -9.45 3.29
N PRO A 156 -7.21 -9.38 2.18
CA PRO A 156 -8.47 -10.11 2.06
C PRO A 156 -8.31 -11.61 2.36
N GLY A 157 -9.26 -12.18 3.10
CA GLY A 157 -9.19 -13.57 3.56
C GLY A 157 -8.11 -13.87 4.60
N GLY A 158 -7.36 -12.86 5.07
CA GLY A 158 -6.36 -12.98 6.12
C GLY A 158 -5.18 -13.88 5.75
N LEU A 159 -4.50 -14.40 6.78
CA LEU A 159 -3.31 -15.26 6.58
C LEU A 159 -3.63 -16.56 5.86
N ALA A 160 -4.82 -17.13 6.08
CA ALA A 160 -5.23 -18.39 5.48
C ALA A 160 -5.31 -18.28 3.95
N GLU A 161 -6.00 -17.26 3.45
CA GLU A 161 -6.13 -17.05 2.00
C GLU A 161 -4.82 -16.60 1.36
N HIS A 162 -4.08 -15.71 2.03
CA HIS A 162 -2.77 -15.28 1.55
C HIS A 162 -1.82 -16.48 1.40
N ARG A 163 -1.78 -17.35 2.41
CA ARG A 163 -1.03 -18.62 2.39
C ARG A 163 -1.49 -19.51 1.24
N ARG A 164 -2.79 -19.77 1.13
CA ARG A 164 -3.37 -20.67 0.11
C ARG A 164 -2.97 -20.25 -1.31
N ARG A 165 -3.04 -18.96 -1.63
CA ARG A 165 -2.66 -18.45 -2.96
C ARG A 165 -1.17 -18.54 -3.23
N LEU A 166 -0.32 -18.34 -2.22
CA LEU A 166 1.13 -18.50 -2.34
C LEU A 166 1.52 -19.98 -2.52
N GLU A 167 0.95 -20.89 -1.73
CA GLU A 167 1.19 -22.33 -1.87
C GLU A 167 0.73 -22.86 -3.23
N ALA A 168 -0.39 -22.33 -3.77
CA ALA A 168 -0.84 -22.64 -5.12
C ALA A 168 0.12 -22.18 -6.24
N GLU A 169 1.06 -21.28 -5.94
CA GLU A 169 2.17 -20.90 -6.83
C GLU A 169 3.50 -21.60 -6.50
N GLY A 170 3.50 -22.54 -5.55
CA GLY A 170 4.68 -23.33 -5.18
C GLY A 170 5.61 -22.64 -4.18
N PHE A 171 5.14 -21.64 -3.43
CA PHE A 171 5.92 -21.04 -2.36
C PHE A 171 5.81 -21.86 -1.06
N ALA A 172 6.95 -22.16 -0.45
CA ALA A 172 7.01 -22.78 0.86
C ALA A 172 6.75 -21.74 1.96
N ILE A 173 5.81 -22.03 2.86
CA ILE A 173 5.40 -21.12 3.94
C ILE A 173 5.85 -21.69 5.28
N VAL A 174 6.67 -20.92 6.00
CA VAL A 174 7.21 -21.27 7.32
C VAL A 174 6.59 -20.40 8.41
N LYS A 175 6.67 -20.86 9.66
CA LYS A 175 6.26 -20.06 10.82
C LYS A 175 7.25 -18.92 11.06
N ALA A 176 6.73 -17.73 11.32
CA ALA A 176 7.49 -16.56 11.75
C ALA A 176 7.00 -16.14 13.14
N GLY A 177 7.73 -16.54 14.18
CA GLY A 177 7.34 -16.29 15.57
C GLY A 177 6.08 -17.05 16.01
N ARG A 178 5.31 -16.48 16.95
CA ARG A 178 4.18 -17.18 17.60
C ARG A 178 2.96 -17.38 16.67
N SER A 179 2.68 -16.43 15.78
CA SER A 179 1.48 -16.46 14.92
C SER A 179 1.70 -15.92 13.51
N GLY A 180 2.94 -15.54 13.16
CA GLY A 180 3.28 -15.06 11.83
C GLY A 180 3.55 -16.22 10.87
N LEU A 181 3.41 -15.92 9.58
CA LEU A 181 3.80 -16.79 8.47
C LEU A 181 4.75 -16.00 7.56
N MET A 182 5.72 -16.68 6.97
CA MET A 182 6.72 -16.11 6.07
C MET A 182 6.94 -17.05 4.90
N VAL A 183 7.26 -16.49 3.72
CA VAL A 183 7.74 -17.29 2.60
C VAL A 183 9.22 -17.62 2.81
N GLU A 184 9.57 -18.89 2.74
CA GLU A 184 10.96 -19.33 2.85
C GLU A 184 11.82 -18.78 1.70
N SER A 185 13.00 -18.26 2.02
CA SER A 185 13.97 -17.73 1.05
C SER A 185 13.36 -16.73 0.04
N PHE A 186 12.42 -15.89 0.50
CA PHE A 186 11.64 -15.00 -0.36
C PHE A 186 12.53 -14.04 -1.17
N GLU A 187 13.69 -13.66 -0.63
CA GLU A 187 14.66 -12.76 -1.26
C GLU A 187 15.15 -13.28 -2.60
N GLN A 188 15.27 -14.61 -2.74
CA GLN A 188 15.70 -15.27 -3.98
C GLN A 188 14.63 -15.22 -5.08
N ARG A 189 13.40 -14.80 -4.73
CA ARG A 189 12.22 -14.80 -5.60
C ARG A 189 11.67 -13.40 -5.84
N LEU A 190 12.42 -12.35 -5.48
CA LEU A 190 11.98 -10.97 -5.69
C LEU A 190 12.03 -10.60 -7.18
N ALA A 191 10.90 -10.09 -7.69
CA ALA A 191 10.80 -9.55 -9.03
C ALA A 191 11.62 -8.26 -9.17
N ARG A 192 12.16 -8.03 -10.38
CA ARG A 192 12.69 -6.72 -10.78
C ARG A 192 11.53 -5.86 -11.26
N LEU A 193 11.25 -4.76 -10.56
CA LEU A 193 10.05 -3.94 -10.73
C LEU A 193 10.31 -2.63 -11.47
#